data_AF-A0A5B8MJK2-F1
#
_entry.id   AF-A0A5B8MJK2-F1
#
_cell.length_a   1.000
_cell.length_b   1.000
_cell.length_c   1.000
_cell.angle_alpha   90.00
_cell.angle_beta   90.00
_cell.angle_gamma   90.00
#
_symmetry.space_group_name_H-M   'P 1'
#
loop_
_entity.id
_entity.type
_entity.pdbx_description
1 polymer ?
#
loop_
_entity_poly.entity_id
_entity_poly.type
_entity_poly.pdbx_seq_one_letter_code
_entity_poly.pdbx_strand_id
1 'polypeptide(L)'
;MTIKNAEAERILAVLDETVEELSALSYINTNLVEHTEDLGDILGPKFVGFLESCKVLDNERDFDKDKTDQVPTSNIYRHLSKDPSVLHNVQSFGFERSSNILSLVDALKRLRQGTHRRLSVTVEEENSRRSHFEEVCKREEKASKEKLSLEQQLRIERRERQKALAQLSETEVRTKNELGVVRAGTEKFMKDLVVRTEDTKNRNAKQYDFDFDILLEEITKLEKELKKLEVIHREGEAKLIKKKNKSEQEVETWIKEYDIDMNKLEKIYQDEYEVYNEVVEQLRVYESHYNQLRKEIEDANAREKEQKKAKEEAEEQKKREEKAAATIQATWKMFQQQKEAEGKGKGKGKGKGK
;
A
#
# COMPACT_ATOMS: atom_id res chain seq x y z
N MET A 1 91.25 -47.48 8.65
CA MET A 1 92.43 -48.32 8.95
C MET A 1 91.99 -49.35 9.96
N THR A 2 91.58 -50.53 9.49
CA THR A 2 91.31 -51.68 10.35
C THR A 2 92.65 -52.09 10.94
N ILE A 3 92.90 -51.70 12.19
CA ILE A 3 93.90 -52.38 13.00
C ILE A 3 93.37 -53.81 13.06
N LYS A 4 93.85 -54.65 12.14
CA LYS A 4 93.73 -56.10 12.25
C LYS A 4 94.41 -56.42 13.54
N ASN A 5 93.62 -56.46 14.60
CA ASN A 5 94.12 -56.80 15.90
C ASN A 5 94.54 -58.25 15.73
N ALA A 6 95.84 -58.50 15.56
CA ALA A 6 96.36 -59.83 15.27
C ALA A 6 95.90 -60.82 16.35
N GLU A 7 95.65 -60.31 17.54
CA GLU A 7 95.01 -61.00 18.65
C GLU A 7 93.55 -61.38 18.36
N ALA A 8 92.75 -60.53 17.73
CA ALA A 8 91.39 -60.85 17.31
C ALA A 8 91.34 -61.95 16.24
N GLU A 9 92.24 -61.91 15.25
CA GLU A 9 92.35 -62.97 14.24
C GLU A 9 92.83 -64.29 14.86
N ARG A 10 93.76 -64.25 15.81
CA ARG A 10 94.19 -65.43 16.59
C ARG A 10 93.05 -66.01 17.43
N ILE A 11 92.31 -65.16 18.14
CA ILE A 11 91.17 -65.60 18.97
C ILE A 11 90.09 -66.24 18.10
N LEU A 12 89.78 -65.68 16.92
CA LEU A 12 88.82 -66.26 15.99
C LEU A 12 89.33 -67.58 15.38
N ALA A 13 90.62 -67.67 15.05
CA ALA A 13 91.22 -68.90 14.53
C ALA A 13 91.15 -70.05 15.55
N VAL A 14 91.45 -69.78 16.82
CA VAL A 14 91.31 -70.78 17.90
C VAL A 14 89.85 -71.21 18.09
N LEU A 15 88.90 -70.29 17.98
CA LEU A 15 87.48 -70.63 18.04
C LEU A 15 87.00 -71.44 16.83
N ASP A 16 87.56 -71.19 15.64
CA ASP A 16 87.23 -71.95 14.43
C ASP A 16 87.85 -73.37 14.50
N GLU A 17 89.11 -73.50 14.95
CA GLU A 17 89.79 -74.79 15.15
C GLU A 17 89.07 -75.66 16.18
N THR A 18 88.70 -75.09 17.33
CA THR A 18 87.95 -75.82 18.38
C THR A 18 86.55 -76.25 17.93
N VAL A 19 85.89 -75.46 17.08
CA VAL A 19 84.60 -75.85 16.47
C VAL A 19 84.78 -77.01 15.50
N GLU A 20 85.85 -77.02 14.71
CA GLU A 20 86.17 -78.12 13.78
C GLU A 20 86.51 -79.41 14.52
N GLU A 21 87.34 -79.34 15.55
CA GLU A 21 87.71 -80.47 16.41
C GLU A 21 86.48 -81.11 17.06
N LEU A 22 85.63 -80.31 17.71
CA LEU A 22 84.41 -80.79 18.35
C LEU A 22 83.38 -81.30 17.33
N SER A 23 83.34 -80.71 16.13
CA SER A 23 82.47 -81.20 15.05
C SER A 23 82.91 -82.58 14.57
N ALA A 24 84.21 -82.83 14.42
CA ALA A 24 84.72 -84.15 14.06
C ALA A 24 84.46 -85.18 15.18
N LEU A 25 84.66 -84.80 16.44
CA LEU A 25 84.39 -85.67 17.59
C LEU A 25 82.91 -86.00 17.78
N SER A 26 82.00 -85.13 17.34
CA SER A 26 80.55 -85.40 17.43
C SER A 26 80.09 -86.63 16.64
N TYR A 27 80.88 -87.10 15.67
CA TYR A 27 80.58 -88.31 14.90
C TYR A 27 80.96 -89.61 15.63
N ILE A 28 81.73 -89.50 16.71
CA ILE A 28 82.03 -90.63 17.58
C ILE A 28 80.92 -90.71 18.61
N ASN A 29 80.03 -91.67 18.41
CA ASN A 29 78.93 -91.96 19.35
C ASN A 29 79.07 -93.38 19.90
N THR A 30 78.40 -93.68 21.01
CA THR A 30 78.40 -95.00 21.65
C THR A 30 78.05 -96.12 20.66
N ASN A 31 77.15 -95.85 19.71
CA ASN A 31 76.76 -96.80 18.67
C ASN A 31 77.90 -97.13 17.67
N LEU A 32 78.74 -96.14 17.30
CA LEU A 32 79.92 -96.36 16.47
C LEU A 32 80.96 -97.19 17.23
N VAL A 33 81.08 -96.92 18.53
CA VAL A 33 81.91 -97.65 19.47
C VAL A 33 81.23 -98.94 19.93
N GLU A 34 80.11 -99.40 19.40
CA GLU A 34 79.56 -100.73 19.69
C GLU A 34 79.78 -101.64 18.48
N HIS A 35 79.54 -101.14 17.27
CA HIS A 35 79.67 -101.85 15.99
C HIS A 35 81.08 -101.81 15.34
N THR A 36 82.15 -101.60 16.12
CA THR A 36 83.51 -101.46 15.56
C THR A 36 84.03 -102.74 14.87
N GLU A 37 83.63 -103.92 15.35
CA GLU A 37 84.06 -105.23 14.81
C GLU A 37 83.47 -105.46 13.40
N ASP A 38 82.20 -105.06 13.19
CA ASP A 38 81.50 -105.17 11.91
C ASP A 38 81.99 -104.16 10.86
N LEU A 39 82.70 -103.12 11.31
CA LEU A 39 83.17 -101.99 10.49
C LEU A 39 84.68 -102.05 10.20
N GLY A 40 85.33 -103.16 10.58
CA GLY A 40 86.77 -103.41 10.45
C GLY A 40 87.36 -103.15 9.06
N ASP A 41 86.64 -103.61 8.03
CA ASP A 41 87.09 -103.53 6.63
C ASP A 41 87.08 -102.10 6.05
N ILE A 42 86.27 -101.20 6.63
CA ILE A 42 86.01 -99.88 6.06
C ILE A 42 86.69 -98.77 6.88
N LEU A 43 86.74 -98.93 8.20
CA LEU A 43 87.46 -98.02 9.09
C LEU A 43 88.98 -98.29 9.10
N GLY A 44 89.39 -99.45 8.59
CA GLY A 44 90.78 -99.89 8.53
C GLY A 44 91.25 -100.48 9.86
N PRO A 45 92.09 -101.53 9.81
CA PRO A 45 92.44 -102.32 11.00
C PRO A 45 93.17 -101.50 12.08
N LYS A 46 93.82 -100.39 11.70
CA LYS A 46 94.52 -99.50 12.63
C LYS A 46 93.58 -98.62 13.44
N PHE A 47 92.50 -98.12 12.85
CA PHE A 47 91.53 -97.28 13.56
C PHE A 47 90.56 -98.12 14.37
N VAL A 48 90.18 -99.30 13.85
CA VAL A 48 89.36 -100.28 14.58
C VAL A 48 90.12 -100.83 15.78
N GLY A 49 91.38 -101.23 15.63
CA GLY A 49 92.22 -101.63 16.75
C GLY A 49 92.45 -100.50 17.77
N PHE A 50 92.45 -99.23 17.35
CA PHE A 50 92.54 -98.08 18.25
C PHE A 50 91.22 -97.84 19.01
N LEU A 51 90.07 -97.91 18.32
CA LEU A 51 88.76 -97.82 18.97
C LEU A 51 88.48 -99.01 19.89
N GLU A 52 88.92 -100.21 19.53
CA GLU A 52 88.88 -101.41 20.38
C GLU A 52 89.82 -101.29 21.57
N SER A 53 91.00 -100.71 21.40
CA SER A 53 91.87 -100.36 22.53
C SER A 53 91.18 -99.34 23.45
N CYS A 54 90.43 -98.38 22.89
CA CYS A 54 89.61 -97.44 23.67
C CYS A 54 88.43 -98.15 24.36
N LYS A 55 87.79 -99.15 23.72
CA LYS A 55 86.72 -100.00 24.30
C LYS A 55 87.24 -100.88 25.44
N VAL A 56 88.40 -101.50 25.29
CA VAL A 56 89.02 -102.37 26.31
C VAL A 56 89.35 -101.54 27.55
N LEU A 57 89.85 -100.31 27.36
CA LEU A 57 90.05 -99.34 28.45
C LEU A 57 88.74 -98.81 29.06
N ASP A 58 87.60 -98.94 28.39
CA ASP A 58 86.26 -98.65 28.92
C ASP A 58 85.69 -99.83 29.73
N ASN A 59 85.92 -101.07 29.27
CA ASN A 59 85.40 -102.30 29.89
C ASN A 59 86.26 -102.85 31.05
N GLU A 60 87.55 -102.54 31.12
CA GLU A 60 88.43 -102.84 32.27
C GLU A 60 88.32 -101.80 33.40
N ARG A 61 87.29 -100.95 33.39
CA ARG A 61 87.01 -100.02 34.49
C ARG A 61 86.44 -100.75 35.71
N ASP A 62 87.29 -101.54 36.35
CA ASP A 62 87.25 -101.64 37.81
C ASP A 62 87.60 -100.25 38.35
N PHE A 63 86.69 -99.70 39.16
CA PHE A 63 86.83 -98.43 39.87
C PHE A 63 87.96 -98.51 40.91
N ASP A 64 89.22 -98.52 40.48
CA ASP A 64 90.37 -98.00 41.22
C ASP A 64 91.67 -98.21 40.44
N LYS A 65 92.11 -97.17 39.72
CA LYS A 65 93.49 -96.67 39.83
C LYS A 65 93.70 -95.38 39.05
N ASP A 66 94.19 -94.43 39.81
CA ASP A 66 94.81 -93.18 39.43
C ASP A 66 96.06 -93.46 38.57
N LYS A 67 95.90 -93.36 37.24
CA LYS A 67 96.88 -92.88 36.26
C LYS A 67 96.24 -92.83 34.89
N THR A 68 96.29 -91.63 34.33
CA THR A 68 96.12 -91.24 32.92
C THR A 68 96.44 -92.34 31.91
N ASP A 69 95.43 -93.11 31.54
CA ASP A 69 95.23 -93.67 30.20
C ASP A 69 93.81 -93.29 29.70
N GLN A 70 93.34 -92.10 30.06
CA GLN A 70 92.26 -91.44 29.30
C GLN A 70 92.83 -91.12 27.93
N VAL A 71 92.30 -91.74 26.87
CA VAL A 71 92.65 -91.36 25.52
C VAL A 71 92.17 -89.91 25.34
N PRO A 72 93.07 -88.90 25.22
CA PRO A 72 92.65 -87.53 25.03
C PRO A 72 91.76 -87.46 23.79
N THR A 73 90.66 -86.72 23.85
CA THR A 73 89.84 -86.41 22.66
C THR A 73 90.68 -85.82 21.53
N SER A 74 91.80 -85.16 21.87
CA SER A 74 92.84 -84.74 20.91
C SER A 74 93.51 -85.92 20.18
N ASN A 75 93.82 -87.04 20.83
CA ASN A 75 94.43 -88.20 20.18
C ASN A 75 93.45 -88.92 19.24
N ILE A 76 92.18 -88.96 19.63
CA ILE A 76 91.07 -89.48 18.81
C ILE A 76 90.88 -88.61 17.57
N TYR A 77 90.79 -87.28 17.75
CA TYR A 77 90.73 -86.34 16.63
C TYR A 77 91.98 -86.41 15.75
N ARG A 78 93.17 -86.56 16.34
CA ARG A 78 94.44 -86.66 15.58
C ARG A 78 94.51 -87.93 14.74
N HIS A 79 93.94 -89.04 15.18
CA HIS A 79 93.80 -90.26 14.36
C HIS A 79 92.76 -90.09 13.24
N LEU A 80 91.64 -89.42 13.52
CA LEU A 80 90.64 -89.06 12.51
C LEU A 80 91.15 -88.05 11.47
N SER A 81 92.00 -87.11 11.89
CA SER A 81 92.51 -86.02 11.06
C SER A 81 93.69 -86.46 10.18
N LYS A 82 94.50 -87.45 10.61
CA LYS A 82 95.63 -87.98 9.86
C LYS A 82 95.23 -88.85 8.66
N ASP A 83 94.11 -89.55 8.73
CA ASP A 83 93.56 -90.35 7.63
C ASP A 83 92.18 -89.78 7.20
N PRO A 84 92.11 -88.89 6.19
CA PRO A 84 90.87 -88.27 5.73
C PRO A 84 89.81 -89.27 5.27
N SER A 85 90.24 -90.44 4.80
CA SER A 85 89.38 -91.55 4.40
C SER A 85 88.59 -92.10 5.59
N VAL A 86 89.20 -92.18 6.78
CA VAL A 86 88.55 -92.69 7.99
C VAL A 86 87.46 -91.72 8.45
N LEU A 87 87.76 -90.41 8.47
CA LEU A 87 86.76 -89.40 8.82
C LEU A 87 85.59 -89.37 7.83
N HIS A 88 85.86 -89.46 6.52
CA HIS A 88 84.81 -89.54 5.49
C HIS A 88 83.95 -90.80 5.68
N ASN A 89 84.58 -91.95 5.97
CA ASN A 89 83.86 -93.19 6.19
C ASN A 89 82.96 -93.10 7.42
N VAL A 90 83.47 -92.58 8.55
CA VAL A 90 82.69 -92.33 9.78
C VAL A 90 81.51 -91.36 9.52
N GLN A 91 81.71 -90.33 8.71
CA GLN A 91 80.64 -89.41 8.30
C GLN A 91 79.57 -90.08 7.43
N SER A 92 79.96 -91.07 6.62
CA SER A 92 79.09 -91.76 5.66
C SER A 92 78.20 -92.82 6.31
N PHE A 93 78.58 -93.34 7.49
CA PHE A 93 77.81 -94.37 8.21
C PHE A 93 76.53 -93.85 8.88
N GLY A 94 76.29 -92.54 8.88
CA GLY A 94 75.00 -91.97 9.29
C GLY A 94 74.62 -92.20 10.76
N PHE A 95 75.57 -92.55 11.63
CA PHE A 95 75.33 -92.62 13.07
C PHE A 95 74.85 -91.25 13.58
N GLU A 96 73.84 -91.25 14.46
CA GLU A 96 73.38 -90.02 15.10
C GLU A 96 74.55 -89.37 15.84
N ARG A 97 74.83 -88.10 15.51
CA ARG A 97 75.88 -87.33 16.17
C ARG A 97 75.50 -87.08 17.61
N SER A 98 76.49 -87.02 18.51
CA SER A 98 76.24 -86.74 19.92
C SER A 98 75.54 -85.38 20.10
N SER A 99 74.29 -85.41 20.57
CA SER A 99 73.43 -84.22 20.77
C SER A 99 74.09 -83.19 21.69
N ASN A 100 74.77 -83.65 22.74
CA ASN A 100 75.49 -82.79 23.69
C ASN A 100 76.64 -82.03 23.00
N ILE A 101 77.41 -82.70 22.15
CA ILE A 101 78.54 -82.09 21.43
C ILE A 101 78.02 -81.10 20.37
N LEU A 102 76.91 -81.41 19.70
CA LEU A 102 76.29 -80.49 18.74
C LEU A 102 75.79 -79.19 19.42
N SER A 103 75.17 -79.29 20.60
CA SER A 103 74.72 -78.11 21.36
C SER A 103 75.89 -77.19 21.75
N LEU A 104 77.03 -77.78 22.10
CA LEU A 104 78.26 -77.06 22.43
C LEU A 104 78.87 -76.40 21.19
N VAL A 105 78.90 -77.10 20.05
CA VAL A 105 79.34 -76.55 18.76
C VAL A 105 78.48 -75.35 18.36
N ASP A 106 77.16 -75.40 18.53
CA ASP A 106 76.27 -74.28 18.23
C ASP A 106 76.47 -73.08 19.17
N ALA A 107 76.71 -73.33 20.46
CA ALA A 107 77.06 -72.27 21.41
C ALA A 107 78.38 -71.58 21.04
N LEU A 108 79.41 -72.35 20.64
CA LEU A 108 80.70 -71.83 20.18
C LEU A 108 80.58 -71.04 18.88
N LYS A 109 79.76 -71.51 17.92
CA LYS A 109 79.47 -70.74 16.70
C LYS A 109 78.81 -69.40 16.99
N ARG A 110 77.87 -69.33 17.94
CA ARG A 110 77.23 -68.07 18.37
C ARG A 110 78.22 -67.14 19.06
N LEU A 111 79.07 -67.68 19.94
CA LEU A 111 80.13 -66.91 20.60
C LEU A 111 81.09 -66.31 19.57
N ARG A 112 81.55 -67.11 18.60
CA ARG A 112 82.42 -66.70 17.49
C ARG A 112 81.80 -65.59 16.65
N GLN A 113 80.51 -65.65 16.35
CA GLN A 113 79.80 -64.56 15.66
C GLN A 113 79.76 -63.27 16.49
N GLY A 114 79.52 -63.38 17.81
CA GLY A 114 79.49 -62.25 18.72
C GLY A 114 80.86 -61.57 18.88
N THR A 115 81.93 -62.37 19.07
CA THR A 115 83.31 -61.86 19.19
C THR A 115 83.78 -61.24 17.88
N HIS A 116 83.50 -61.85 16.73
CA HIS A 116 83.84 -61.28 15.42
C HIS A 116 83.18 -59.92 15.20
N ARG A 117 81.88 -59.77 15.50
CA ARG A 117 81.19 -58.48 15.38
C ARG A 117 81.80 -57.40 16.29
N ARG A 118 82.16 -57.75 17.52
CA ARG A 118 82.74 -56.78 18.48
C ARG A 118 84.17 -56.40 18.13
N LEU A 119 84.97 -57.33 17.62
CA LEU A 119 86.37 -57.11 17.26
C LEU A 119 86.55 -56.48 15.87
N SER A 120 85.52 -56.55 15.01
CA SER A 120 85.54 -55.97 13.66
C SER A 120 84.90 -54.59 13.57
N VAL A 121 84.24 -54.12 14.63
CA VAL A 121 83.66 -52.76 14.70
C VAL A 121 84.67 -51.84 15.37
N THR A 122 84.97 -50.72 14.72
CA THR A 122 85.87 -49.69 15.28
C THR A 122 85.13 -48.81 16.30
N VAL A 123 85.88 -48.21 17.22
CA VAL A 123 85.31 -47.29 18.22
C VAL A 123 84.67 -46.07 17.54
N GLU A 124 85.22 -45.62 16.42
CA GLU A 124 84.69 -44.53 15.60
C GLU A 124 83.36 -44.91 14.92
N GLU A 125 83.26 -46.13 14.38
CA GLU A 125 81.99 -46.64 13.83
C GLU A 125 80.92 -46.79 14.90
N GLU A 126 81.30 -47.23 16.10
CA GLU A 126 80.37 -47.34 17.24
C GLU A 126 79.89 -45.97 17.71
N ASN A 127 80.78 -44.97 17.79
CA ASN A 127 80.42 -43.60 18.11
C ASN A 127 79.55 -42.96 17.02
N SER A 128 79.82 -43.21 15.74
CA SER A 128 78.98 -42.74 14.63
C SER A 128 77.59 -43.38 14.66
N ARG A 129 77.47 -44.68 14.98
CA ARG A 129 76.19 -45.35 15.17
C ARG A 129 75.42 -44.74 16.33
N ARG A 130 76.08 -44.45 17.45
CA ARG A 130 75.48 -43.80 18.63
C ARG A 130 74.97 -42.41 18.30
N SER A 131 75.78 -41.57 17.65
CA SER A 131 75.37 -40.22 17.24
C SER A 131 74.18 -40.25 16.27
N HIS A 132 74.20 -41.15 15.29
CA HIS A 132 73.09 -41.30 14.36
C HIS A 132 71.81 -41.77 15.08
N PHE A 133 71.93 -42.71 16.00
CA PHE A 133 70.80 -43.16 16.82
C PHE A 133 70.20 -42.00 17.63
N GLU A 134 71.03 -41.18 18.28
CA GLU A 134 70.56 -40.00 19.01
C GLU A 134 69.85 -38.98 18.13
N GLU A 135 70.34 -38.73 16.91
CA GLU A 135 69.66 -37.87 15.94
C GLU A 135 68.30 -38.41 15.53
N VAL A 136 68.21 -39.72 15.28
CA VAL A 136 66.95 -40.39 14.94
C VAL A 136 65.98 -40.27 16.11
N CYS A 137 66.41 -40.51 17.35
CA CYS A 137 65.59 -40.33 18.54
C CYS A 137 65.08 -38.88 18.66
N LYS A 138 65.93 -37.88 18.46
CA LYS A 138 65.53 -36.47 18.50
C LYS A 138 64.50 -36.11 17.41
N ARG A 139 64.69 -36.64 16.19
CA ARG A 139 63.72 -36.45 15.09
C ARG A 139 62.40 -37.14 15.38
N GLU A 140 62.43 -38.36 15.90
CA GLU A 140 61.24 -39.12 16.31
C GLU A 140 60.49 -38.40 17.42
N GLU A 141 61.19 -37.90 18.43
CA GLU A 141 60.58 -37.15 19.53
C GLU A 141 59.92 -35.86 19.03
N LYS A 142 60.57 -35.13 18.11
CA LYS A 142 60.00 -33.93 17.49
C LYS A 142 58.76 -34.26 16.66
N ALA A 143 58.84 -35.28 15.80
CA ALA A 143 57.71 -35.74 14.99
C ALA A 143 56.54 -36.23 15.85
N SER A 144 56.83 -36.89 16.98
CA SER A 144 55.82 -37.34 17.95
C SER A 144 55.11 -36.16 18.62
N LYS A 145 55.86 -35.14 19.05
CA LYS A 145 55.31 -33.88 19.59
C LYS A 145 54.44 -33.14 18.56
N GLU A 146 54.91 -33.03 17.32
CA GLU A 146 54.15 -32.41 16.23
C GLU A 146 52.86 -33.18 15.93
N LYS A 147 52.94 -34.52 15.85
CA LYS A 147 51.78 -35.38 15.68
C LYS A 147 50.74 -35.17 16.78
N LEU A 148 51.16 -35.18 18.05
CA LEU A 148 50.26 -34.93 19.19
C LEU A 148 49.61 -33.55 19.12
N SER A 149 50.37 -32.51 18.73
CA SER A 149 49.84 -31.15 18.57
C SER A 149 48.79 -31.08 17.45
N LEU A 150 49.07 -31.68 16.29
CA LEU A 150 48.14 -31.73 15.16
C LEU A 150 46.88 -32.55 15.49
N GLU A 151 47.02 -33.67 16.20
CA GLU A 151 45.88 -34.46 16.68
C GLU A 151 45.00 -33.66 17.64
N GLN A 152 45.61 -32.86 18.53
CA GLN A 152 44.88 -31.98 19.43
C GLN A 152 44.17 -30.84 18.68
N GLN A 153 44.82 -30.19 17.72
CA GLN A 153 44.21 -29.17 16.86
C GLN A 153 43.04 -29.74 16.05
N LEU A 154 43.22 -30.92 15.43
CA LEU A 154 42.17 -31.60 14.69
C LEU A 154 40.97 -31.94 15.58
N ARG A 155 41.22 -32.33 16.84
CA ARG A 155 40.14 -32.59 17.81
C ARG A 155 39.37 -31.32 18.17
N ILE A 156 40.05 -30.19 18.34
CA ILE A 156 39.42 -28.90 18.63
C ILE A 156 38.58 -28.45 17.43
N GLU A 157 39.16 -28.44 16.23
CA GLU A 157 38.48 -28.08 14.97
C GLU A 157 37.23 -28.94 14.74
N ARG A 158 37.32 -30.27 14.92
CA ARG A 158 36.15 -31.15 14.81
C ARG A 158 35.04 -30.78 15.80
N ARG A 159 35.40 -30.45 17.04
CA ARG A 159 34.45 -30.05 18.08
C ARG A 159 33.82 -28.70 17.76
N GLU A 160 34.59 -27.73 17.28
CA GLU A 160 34.10 -26.40 16.90
C GLU A 160 33.19 -26.48 15.68
N ARG A 161 33.58 -27.23 14.65
CA ARG A 161 32.72 -27.51 13.49
C ARG A 161 31.42 -28.19 13.89
N GLN A 162 31.46 -29.16 14.81
CA GLN A 162 30.25 -29.83 15.28
C GLN A 162 29.34 -28.88 16.07
N LYS A 163 29.89 -27.96 16.87
CA LYS A 163 29.11 -26.90 17.53
C LYS A 163 28.46 -25.95 16.52
N ALA A 164 29.22 -25.49 15.52
CA ALA A 164 28.70 -24.62 14.47
C ALA A 164 27.58 -25.28 13.65
N LEU A 165 27.74 -26.57 13.30
CA LEU A 165 26.70 -27.34 12.63
C LEU A 165 25.44 -27.50 13.49
N ALA A 166 25.60 -27.75 14.79
CA ALA A 166 24.46 -27.84 15.72
C ALA A 166 23.70 -26.50 15.82
N GLN A 167 24.42 -25.38 15.93
CA GLN A 167 23.83 -24.04 15.94
C GLN A 167 23.11 -23.73 14.62
N LEU A 168 23.73 -24.05 13.48
CA LEU A 168 23.11 -23.84 12.18
C LEU A 168 21.82 -24.65 12.04
N SER A 169 21.84 -25.93 12.41
CA SER A 169 20.67 -26.80 12.43
C SER A 169 19.55 -26.25 13.31
N GLU A 170 19.88 -25.76 14.51
CA GLU A 170 18.90 -25.12 15.41
C GLU A 170 18.28 -23.87 14.78
N THR A 171 19.08 -22.99 14.18
CA THR A 171 18.57 -21.79 13.48
C THR A 171 17.73 -22.15 12.27
N GLU A 172 18.08 -23.20 11.53
CA GLU A 172 17.30 -23.68 10.39
C GLU A 172 15.93 -24.18 10.83
N VAL A 173 15.86 -24.97 11.91
CA VAL A 173 14.59 -25.45 12.47
C VAL A 173 13.75 -24.28 12.97
N ARG A 174 14.36 -23.33 13.70
CA ARG A 174 13.67 -22.14 14.20
C ARG A 174 13.08 -21.29 13.07
N THR A 175 13.87 -20.97 12.05
CA THR A 175 13.43 -20.17 10.90
C THR A 175 12.34 -20.87 10.08
N LYS A 176 12.44 -22.20 9.90
CA LYS A 176 11.36 -23.00 9.27
C LYS A 176 10.06 -22.91 10.05
N ASN A 177 10.12 -22.99 11.39
CA ASN A 177 8.94 -22.88 12.24
C ASN A 177 8.32 -21.48 12.19
N GLU A 178 9.13 -20.42 12.32
CA GLU A 178 8.68 -19.03 12.21
C GLU A 178 8.01 -18.76 10.86
N LEU A 179 8.62 -19.24 9.77
CA LEU A 179 8.05 -19.14 8.42
C LEU A 179 6.73 -19.92 8.29
N GLY A 180 6.62 -21.09 8.92
CA GLY A 180 5.37 -21.85 8.98
C GLY A 180 4.24 -21.08 9.68
N VAL A 181 4.54 -20.46 10.83
CA VAL A 181 3.58 -19.62 11.57
C VAL A 181 3.14 -18.42 10.75
N VAL A 182 4.09 -17.70 10.12
CA VAL A 182 3.78 -16.54 9.26
C VAL A 182 2.91 -16.95 8.07
N ARG A 183 3.23 -18.07 7.41
CA ARG A 183 2.42 -18.58 6.28
C ARG A 183 1.00 -18.93 6.72
N ALA A 184 0.85 -19.68 7.81
CA ALA A 184 -0.47 -20.05 8.33
C ALA A 184 -1.29 -18.83 8.77
N GLY A 185 -0.65 -17.83 9.40
CA GLY A 185 -1.28 -16.57 9.76
C GLY A 185 -1.73 -15.78 8.54
N THR A 186 -0.87 -15.67 7.53
CA THR A 186 -1.17 -14.97 6.27
C THR A 186 -2.30 -15.65 5.51
N GLU A 187 -2.30 -16.99 5.44
CA GLU A 187 -3.36 -17.74 4.77
C GLU A 187 -4.72 -17.55 5.45
N LYS A 188 -4.77 -17.59 6.79
CA LYS A 188 -5.99 -17.29 7.55
C LYS A 188 -6.45 -15.85 7.31
N PHE A 189 -5.55 -14.89 7.43
CA PHE A 189 -5.86 -13.48 7.21
C PHE A 189 -6.40 -13.23 5.79
N MET A 190 -5.80 -13.84 4.76
CA MET A 190 -6.30 -13.72 3.39
C MET A 190 -7.71 -14.31 3.23
N LYS A 191 -7.98 -15.49 3.81
CA LYS A 191 -9.33 -16.09 3.77
C LYS A 191 -10.37 -15.20 4.45
N ASP A 192 -10.05 -14.71 5.65
CA ASP A 192 -10.93 -13.83 6.41
C ASP A 192 -11.16 -12.50 5.69
N LEU A 193 -10.11 -11.94 5.07
CA LEU A 193 -10.21 -10.72 4.30
C LEU A 193 -11.16 -10.90 3.11
N VAL A 194 -11.00 -11.98 2.33
CA VAL A 194 -11.87 -12.26 1.18
C VAL A 194 -13.33 -12.37 1.60
N VAL A 195 -13.62 -13.16 2.65
CA VAL A 195 -14.98 -13.32 3.17
C VAL A 195 -15.55 -11.97 3.61
N ARG A 196 -14.79 -11.20 4.40
CA ARG A 196 -15.25 -9.89 4.88
C ARG A 196 -15.49 -8.89 3.73
N THR A 197 -14.64 -8.90 2.71
CA THR A 197 -14.81 -8.02 1.55
C THR A 197 -16.06 -8.40 0.75
N GLU A 198 -16.31 -9.69 0.56
CA GLU A 198 -17.48 -10.17 -0.19
C GLU A 198 -18.78 -9.92 0.59
N ASP A 199 -18.78 -10.14 1.91
CA ASP A 199 -19.91 -9.79 2.79
C ASP A 199 -20.22 -8.30 2.75
N THR A 200 -19.19 -7.45 2.78
CA THR A 200 -19.35 -6.00 2.73
C THR A 200 -19.90 -5.57 1.37
N LYS A 201 -19.37 -6.12 0.28
CA LYS A 201 -19.85 -5.88 -1.08
C LYS A 201 -21.32 -6.29 -1.24
N ASN A 202 -21.69 -7.48 -0.75
CA ASN A 202 -23.06 -7.98 -0.82
C ASN A 202 -24.05 -7.17 0.03
N ARG A 203 -23.63 -6.74 1.24
CA ARG A 203 -24.45 -5.83 2.06
C ARG A 203 -24.65 -4.49 1.38
N ASN A 204 -23.59 -3.91 0.83
CA ASN A 204 -23.67 -2.64 0.12
C ASN A 204 -24.57 -2.75 -1.11
N ALA A 205 -24.42 -3.81 -1.92
CA ALA A 205 -25.28 -4.04 -3.09
C ALA A 205 -26.77 -4.10 -2.70
N LYS A 206 -27.11 -4.88 -1.67
CA LYS A 206 -28.49 -4.96 -1.16
C LYS A 206 -29.01 -3.63 -0.63
N GLN A 207 -28.15 -2.87 0.06
CA GLN A 207 -28.52 -1.54 0.56
C GLN A 207 -28.78 -0.58 -0.60
N TYR A 208 -27.92 -0.59 -1.63
CA TYR A 208 -28.12 0.23 -2.83
C TYR A 208 -29.40 -0.13 -3.56
N ASP A 209 -29.70 -1.43 -3.74
CA ASP A 209 -30.93 -1.88 -4.40
C ASP A 209 -32.16 -1.43 -3.60
N PHE A 210 -32.13 -1.55 -2.28
CA PHE A 210 -33.20 -1.10 -1.39
C PHE A 210 -33.42 0.41 -1.43
N ASP A 211 -32.34 1.20 -1.35
CA ASP A 211 -32.41 2.66 -1.41
C ASP A 211 -32.88 3.12 -2.80
N PHE A 212 -32.47 2.42 -3.86
CA PHE A 212 -32.93 2.67 -5.22
C PHE A 212 -34.43 2.43 -5.39
N ASP A 213 -34.96 1.34 -4.84
CA ASP A 213 -36.39 1.04 -4.86
C ASP A 213 -37.21 2.11 -4.12
N ILE A 214 -36.73 2.59 -2.96
CA ILE A 214 -37.36 3.68 -2.21
C ILE A 214 -37.40 4.96 -3.04
N LEU A 215 -36.27 5.35 -3.64
CA LEU A 215 -36.18 6.57 -4.44
C LEU A 215 -37.08 6.48 -5.69
N LEU A 216 -37.15 5.30 -6.33
CA LEU A 216 -38.08 5.07 -7.42
C LEU A 216 -39.54 5.22 -6.97
N GLU A 217 -39.90 4.65 -5.82
CA GLU A 217 -41.26 4.80 -5.29
C GLU A 217 -41.59 6.28 -5.03
N GLU A 218 -40.66 7.04 -4.44
CA GLU A 218 -40.83 8.47 -4.19
C GLU A 218 -40.96 9.28 -5.49
N ILE A 219 -40.12 9.01 -6.50
CA ILE A 219 -40.23 9.64 -7.82
C ILE A 219 -41.62 9.37 -8.42
N THR A 220 -42.06 8.11 -8.43
CA THR A 220 -43.37 7.77 -9.01
C THR A 220 -44.54 8.41 -8.25
N LYS A 221 -44.40 8.59 -6.93
CA LYS A 221 -45.39 9.29 -6.10
C LYS A 221 -45.43 10.78 -6.46
N LEU A 222 -44.28 11.44 -6.51
CA LEU A 222 -44.16 12.85 -6.87
C LEU A 222 -44.67 13.13 -8.29
N GLU A 223 -44.38 12.26 -9.25
CA GLU A 223 -44.92 12.37 -10.61
C GLU A 223 -46.45 12.27 -10.63
N LYS A 224 -47.05 11.39 -9.82
CA LYS A 224 -48.51 11.29 -9.68
C LYS A 224 -49.10 12.54 -9.04
N GLU A 225 -48.45 13.08 -8.01
CA GLU A 225 -48.88 14.30 -7.34
C GLU A 225 -48.81 15.51 -8.28
N LEU A 226 -47.72 15.63 -9.05
CA LEU A 226 -47.54 16.68 -10.04
C LEU A 226 -48.64 16.60 -11.11
N LYS A 227 -48.91 15.43 -11.69
CA LYS A 227 -50.00 15.25 -12.68
C LYS A 227 -51.36 15.61 -12.11
N LYS A 228 -51.65 15.25 -10.86
CA LYS A 228 -52.90 15.66 -10.18
C LYS A 228 -52.98 17.18 -10.04
N LEU A 229 -51.89 17.81 -9.61
CA LEU A 229 -51.83 19.25 -9.39
C LEU A 229 -51.99 20.03 -10.70
N GLU A 230 -51.36 19.56 -11.79
CA GLU A 230 -51.55 20.13 -13.13
C GLU A 230 -53.02 20.10 -13.58
N VAL A 231 -53.72 18.99 -13.36
CA VAL A 231 -55.16 18.88 -13.69
C VAL A 231 -55.98 19.86 -12.85
N ILE A 232 -55.74 19.92 -11.53
CA ILE A 232 -56.44 20.84 -10.63
C ILE A 232 -56.23 22.30 -11.06
N HIS A 233 -54.99 22.69 -11.40
CA HIS A 233 -54.70 24.04 -11.86
C HIS A 233 -55.34 24.34 -13.22
N ARG A 234 -55.27 23.42 -14.18
CA ARG A 234 -55.93 23.60 -15.50
C ARG A 234 -57.44 23.79 -15.34
N GLU A 235 -58.08 22.98 -14.50
CA GLU A 235 -59.51 23.12 -14.22
C GLU A 235 -59.86 24.40 -13.45
N GLY A 236 -59.02 24.79 -12.48
CA GLY A 236 -59.16 26.02 -11.71
C GLY A 236 -59.04 27.26 -12.60
N GLU A 237 -58.04 27.29 -13.47
CA GLU A 237 -57.82 28.34 -14.46
C GLU A 237 -58.99 28.43 -15.43
N ALA A 238 -59.47 27.29 -15.98
CA ALA A 238 -60.64 27.26 -16.85
C ALA A 238 -61.91 27.82 -16.16
N LYS A 239 -62.10 27.54 -14.86
CA LYS A 239 -63.21 28.12 -14.07
C LYS A 239 -63.07 29.63 -13.89
N LEU A 240 -61.86 30.11 -13.60
CA LEU A 240 -61.59 31.54 -13.45
C LEU A 240 -61.76 32.30 -14.76
N ILE A 241 -61.28 31.76 -15.88
CA ILE A 241 -61.50 32.33 -17.22
C ILE A 241 -62.99 32.43 -17.52
N LYS A 242 -63.77 31.36 -17.27
CA LYS A 242 -65.23 31.39 -17.45
C LYS A 242 -65.91 32.45 -16.57
N LYS A 243 -65.52 32.55 -15.30
CA LYS A 243 -66.07 33.56 -14.37
C LYS A 243 -65.73 34.97 -14.83
N LYS A 244 -64.47 35.22 -15.21
CA LYS A 244 -63.98 36.49 -15.77
C LYS A 244 -64.81 36.88 -17.00
N ASN A 245 -64.91 36.00 -17.99
CA ASN A 245 -65.66 36.27 -19.22
C ASN A 245 -67.14 36.56 -18.94
N LYS A 246 -67.76 35.84 -17.99
CA LYS A 246 -69.15 36.10 -17.59
C LYS A 246 -69.30 37.49 -16.95
N SER A 247 -68.42 37.87 -16.02
CA SER A 247 -68.47 39.22 -15.43
C SER A 247 -68.17 40.31 -16.47
N GLU A 248 -67.26 40.07 -17.40
CA GLU A 248 -66.98 41.02 -18.50
C GLU A 248 -68.22 41.19 -19.41
N GLN A 249 -68.93 40.12 -19.73
CA GLN A 249 -70.19 40.18 -20.47
C GLN A 249 -71.30 40.92 -19.72
N GLU A 250 -71.41 40.72 -18.40
CA GLU A 250 -72.39 41.45 -17.56
C GLU A 250 -72.09 42.95 -17.56
N VAL A 251 -70.82 43.34 -17.40
CA VAL A 251 -70.39 44.75 -17.49
C VAL A 251 -70.64 45.33 -18.88
N GLU A 252 -70.32 44.58 -19.94
CA GLU A 252 -70.59 45.02 -21.32
C GLU A 252 -72.10 45.23 -21.56
N THR A 253 -72.94 44.39 -20.97
CA THR A 253 -74.40 44.53 -21.04
C THR A 253 -74.85 45.81 -20.31
N TRP A 254 -74.36 46.07 -19.10
CA TRP A 254 -74.68 47.31 -18.38
C TRP A 254 -74.20 48.57 -19.08
N ILE A 255 -73.02 48.54 -19.72
CA ILE A 255 -72.54 49.66 -20.53
C ILE A 255 -73.50 49.92 -21.70
N LYS A 256 -73.92 48.87 -22.41
CA LYS A 256 -74.88 49.01 -23.52
C LYS A 256 -76.22 49.57 -23.07
N GLU A 257 -76.75 49.10 -21.93
CA GLU A 257 -77.99 49.62 -21.35
C GLU A 257 -77.84 51.10 -20.97
N TYR A 258 -76.75 51.46 -20.29
CA TYR A 258 -76.43 52.85 -19.94
C TYR A 258 -76.32 53.75 -21.18
N ASP A 259 -75.61 53.31 -22.21
CA ASP A 259 -75.46 54.07 -23.46
C ASP A 259 -76.82 54.30 -24.13
N ILE A 260 -77.69 53.28 -24.15
CA ILE A 260 -79.05 53.40 -24.69
C ILE A 260 -79.85 54.45 -23.92
N ASP A 261 -79.84 54.38 -22.59
CA ASP A 261 -80.63 55.28 -21.75
C ASP A 261 -80.07 56.71 -21.77
N MET A 262 -78.74 56.87 -21.83
CA MET A 262 -78.10 58.17 -22.03
C MET A 262 -78.45 58.80 -23.37
N ASN A 263 -78.43 58.03 -24.46
CA ASN A 263 -78.85 58.52 -25.78
C ASN A 263 -80.34 58.93 -25.78
N LYS A 264 -81.22 58.20 -25.08
CA LYS A 264 -82.63 58.61 -24.93
C LYS A 264 -82.74 59.92 -24.15
N LEU A 265 -82.00 60.07 -23.05
CA LEU A 265 -82.02 61.28 -22.23
C LEU A 265 -81.46 62.48 -23.00
N GLU A 266 -80.38 62.30 -23.76
CA GLU A 266 -79.82 63.32 -24.63
C GLU A 266 -80.83 63.77 -25.68
N LYS A 267 -81.56 62.82 -26.29
CA LYS A 267 -82.64 63.16 -27.22
C LYS A 267 -83.76 63.97 -26.56
N ILE A 268 -84.22 63.57 -25.37
CA ILE A 268 -85.24 64.32 -24.61
C ILE A 268 -84.74 65.72 -24.28
N TYR A 269 -83.50 65.84 -23.80
CA TYR A 269 -82.88 67.14 -23.51
C TYR A 269 -82.81 68.02 -24.75
N GLN A 270 -82.41 67.46 -25.89
CA GLN A 270 -82.35 68.17 -27.17
C GLN A 270 -83.74 68.68 -27.58
N ASP A 271 -84.76 67.82 -27.53
CA ASP A 271 -86.15 68.16 -27.86
C ASP A 271 -86.67 69.29 -26.93
N GLU A 272 -86.41 69.19 -25.61
CA GLU A 272 -86.84 70.20 -24.62
C GLU A 272 -86.06 71.51 -24.74
N TYR A 273 -84.78 71.44 -25.10
CA TYR A 273 -83.94 72.60 -25.37
C TYR A 273 -84.39 73.35 -26.62
N GLU A 274 -84.81 72.64 -27.67
CA GLU A 274 -85.42 73.23 -28.86
C GLU A 274 -86.70 73.99 -28.50
N VAL A 275 -87.61 73.38 -27.74
CA VAL A 275 -88.83 74.05 -27.24
C VAL A 275 -88.49 75.27 -26.37
N TYR A 276 -87.53 75.15 -25.46
CA TYR A 276 -87.08 76.28 -24.64
C TYR A 276 -86.61 77.45 -25.50
N ASN A 277 -85.78 77.20 -26.52
CA ASN A 277 -85.31 78.23 -27.43
C ASN A 277 -86.44 78.88 -28.21
N GLU A 278 -87.43 78.09 -28.67
CA GLU A 278 -88.63 78.63 -29.33
C GLU A 278 -89.41 79.56 -28.39
N VAL A 279 -89.61 79.16 -27.13
CA VAL A 279 -90.32 79.98 -26.13
C VAL A 279 -89.54 81.26 -25.81
N VAL A 280 -88.21 81.18 -25.69
CA VAL A 280 -87.35 82.36 -25.49
C VAL A 280 -87.48 83.33 -26.65
N GLU A 281 -87.48 82.84 -27.90
CA GLU A 281 -87.64 83.70 -29.07
C GLU A 281 -89.04 84.31 -29.13
N GLN A 282 -90.09 83.54 -28.80
CA GLN A 282 -91.45 84.08 -28.68
C GLN A 282 -91.54 85.18 -27.60
N LEU A 283 -90.93 84.97 -26.43
CA LEU A 283 -90.86 85.97 -25.36
C LEU A 283 -90.15 87.23 -25.83
N ARG A 284 -89.04 87.09 -26.57
CA ARG A 284 -88.32 88.24 -27.14
C ARG A 284 -89.19 89.05 -28.10
N VAL A 285 -89.99 88.38 -28.93
CA VAL A 285 -90.96 89.04 -29.82
C VAL A 285 -92.02 89.78 -29.00
N TYR A 286 -92.59 89.15 -27.96
CA TYR A 286 -93.58 89.79 -27.10
C TYR A 286 -93.00 90.98 -26.32
N GLU A 287 -91.80 90.87 -25.78
CA GLU A 287 -91.10 91.97 -25.11
C GLU A 287 -90.86 93.13 -26.07
N SER A 288 -90.45 92.85 -27.31
CA SER A 288 -90.28 93.86 -28.35
C SER A 288 -91.60 94.59 -28.65
N HIS A 289 -92.68 93.83 -28.86
CA HIS A 289 -94.01 94.39 -29.11
C HIS A 289 -94.55 95.19 -27.92
N TYR A 290 -94.39 94.69 -26.69
CA TYR A 290 -94.78 95.40 -25.47
C TYR A 290 -94.00 96.69 -25.29
N ASN A 291 -92.69 96.67 -25.54
CA ASN A 291 -91.84 97.87 -25.49
C ASN A 291 -92.24 98.88 -26.56
N GLN A 292 -92.61 98.43 -27.76
CA GLN A 292 -93.13 99.30 -28.81
C GLN A 292 -94.46 99.95 -28.39
N LEU A 293 -95.42 99.16 -27.89
CA LEU A 293 -96.70 99.68 -27.41
C LEU A 293 -96.52 100.67 -26.25
N ARG A 294 -95.58 100.40 -25.34
CA ARG A 294 -95.24 101.31 -24.24
C ARG A 294 -94.73 102.66 -24.76
N LYS A 295 -93.85 102.65 -25.76
CA LYS A 295 -93.39 103.87 -26.44
C LYS A 295 -94.54 104.61 -27.12
N GLU A 296 -95.42 103.90 -27.82
CA GLU A 296 -96.60 104.50 -28.46
C GLU A 296 -97.54 105.16 -27.44
N ILE A 297 -97.74 104.54 -26.26
CA ILE A 297 -98.52 105.12 -25.16
C ILE A 297 -97.80 106.35 -24.56
N GLU A 298 -96.49 106.29 -24.35
CA GLU A 298 -95.69 107.42 -23.89
C GLU A 298 -95.76 108.60 -24.87
N ASP A 299 -95.62 108.33 -26.17
CA ASP A 299 -95.74 109.31 -27.25
C ASP A 299 -97.16 109.88 -27.35
N ALA A 300 -98.20 109.06 -27.23
CA ALA A 300 -99.58 109.51 -27.22
C ALA A 300 -99.88 110.41 -26.01
N ASN A 301 -99.41 110.03 -24.82
CA ASN A 301 -99.53 110.83 -23.61
C ASN A 301 -98.73 112.14 -23.71
N ALA A 302 -97.54 112.12 -24.34
CA ALA A 302 -96.75 113.32 -24.60
C ALA A 302 -97.49 114.27 -25.56
N ARG A 303 -98.06 113.74 -26.65
CA ARG A 303 -98.90 114.50 -27.59
C ARG A 303 -100.15 115.07 -26.92
N GLU A 304 -100.81 114.32 -26.05
CA GLU A 304 -101.98 114.82 -25.30
C GLU A 304 -101.59 115.95 -24.34
N LYS A 305 -100.45 115.83 -23.65
CA LYS A 305 -99.91 116.89 -22.79
C LYS A 305 -99.55 118.14 -23.60
N GLU A 306 -98.93 118.00 -24.77
CA GLU A 306 -98.65 119.11 -25.68
C GLU A 306 -99.93 119.78 -26.19
N GLN A 307 -100.94 119.00 -26.57
CA GLN A 307 -102.23 119.54 -27.00
C GLN A 307 -102.97 120.27 -25.87
N LYS A 308 -102.91 119.76 -24.62
CA LYS A 308 -103.47 120.46 -23.46
C LYS A 308 -102.74 121.79 -23.22
N LYS A 309 -101.41 121.80 -23.25
CA LYS A 309 -100.61 123.03 -23.16
C LYS A 309 -100.95 124.03 -24.25
N ALA A 310 -101.04 123.59 -25.52
CA ALA A 310 -101.40 124.46 -26.64
C ALA A 310 -102.83 125.02 -26.52
N LYS A 311 -103.79 124.23 -25.99
CA LYS A 311 -105.15 124.70 -25.70
C LYS A 311 -105.17 125.71 -24.56
N GLU A 312 -104.43 125.48 -23.49
CA GLU A 312 -104.29 126.43 -22.37
C GLU A 312 -103.65 127.74 -22.84
N GLU A 313 -102.59 127.68 -23.65
CA GLU A 313 -101.93 128.86 -24.23
C GLU A 313 -102.89 129.63 -25.17
N ALA A 314 -103.67 128.93 -26.00
CA ALA A 314 -104.68 129.55 -26.87
C ALA A 314 -105.85 130.17 -26.08
N GLU A 315 -106.28 129.55 -24.98
CA GLU A 315 -107.27 130.12 -24.07
C GLU A 315 -106.74 131.35 -23.34
N GLU A 316 -105.47 131.35 -22.92
CA GLU A 316 -104.85 132.55 -22.34
C GLU A 316 -104.74 133.69 -23.36
N GLN A 317 -104.41 133.38 -24.62
CA GLN A 317 -104.41 134.36 -25.72
C GLN A 317 -105.81 134.92 -25.96
N LYS A 318 -106.85 134.08 -26.06
CA LYS A 318 -108.25 134.53 -26.16
C LYS A 318 -108.67 135.40 -24.98
N LYS A 319 -108.31 135.03 -23.74
CA LYS A 319 -108.59 135.85 -22.55
C LYS A 319 -107.88 137.21 -22.60
N ARG A 320 -106.69 137.31 -23.21
CA ARG A 320 -106.03 138.62 -23.46
C ARG A 320 -106.78 139.44 -24.50
N GLU A 321 -107.19 138.82 -25.61
CA GLU A 321 -107.94 139.48 -26.69
C GLU A 321 -109.31 139.98 -26.20
N GLU A 322 -110.03 139.18 -25.40
CA GLU A 322 -111.30 139.58 -24.79
C GLU A 322 -111.14 140.76 -23.83
N LYS A 323 -110.06 140.78 -23.02
CA LYS A 323 -109.73 141.93 -22.15
C LYS A 323 -109.41 143.19 -22.97
N ALA A 324 -108.68 143.06 -24.08
CA ALA A 324 -108.41 144.17 -24.99
C ALA A 324 -109.71 144.69 -25.64
N ALA A 325 -110.58 143.80 -26.12
CA ALA A 325 -111.87 144.13 -26.71
C ALA A 325 -112.83 144.82 -25.70
N ALA A 326 -112.86 144.37 -24.45
CA ALA A 326 -113.66 144.99 -23.39
C ALA A 326 -113.19 146.43 -23.08
N THR A 327 -111.88 146.68 -23.10
CA THR A 327 -111.30 148.01 -22.88
C THR A 327 -111.67 148.97 -24.01
N ILE A 328 -111.63 148.51 -25.27
CA ILE A 328 -112.04 149.30 -26.44
C ILE A 328 -113.55 149.61 -26.39
N GLN A 329 -114.40 148.63 -26.06
CA GLN A 329 -115.85 148.83 -25.96
C GLN A 329 -116.25 149.80 -24.82
N ALA A 330 -115.52 149.81 -23.70
CA ALA A 330 -115.78 150.73 -22.58
C ALA A 330 -115.47 152.19 -22.94
N THR A 331 -114.36 152.44 -23.67
CA THR A 331 -114.00 153.80 -24.12
C THR A 331 -114.98 154.36 -25.16
N TRP A 332 -115.51 153.50 -26.05
CA TRP A 332 -116.52 153.90 -27.05
C TRP A 332 -117.88 154.25 -26.44
N LYS A 333 -118.35 153.50 -25.43
CA LYS A 333 -119.60 153.81 -24.71
C LYS A 333 -119.54 155.12 -23.93
N MET A 334 -118.40 155.48 -23.35
CA MET A 334 -118.22 156.79 -22.69
C MET A 334 -118.24 157.97 -23.68
N PHE A 335 -117.69 157.80 -24.88
CA PHE A 335 -117.69 158.84 -25.92
C PHE A 335 -119.10 159.11 -26.49
N GLN A 336 -119.93 158.08 -26.63
CA GLN A 336 -121.30 158.21 -27.15
C GLN A 336 -122.26 158.92 -26.16
N GLN A 337 -122.09 158.72 -24.85
CA GLN A 337 -122.92 159.35 -23.82
C GLN A 337 -122.60 160.84 -23.58
N GLN A 338 -121.42 161.33 -23.96
CA GLN A 338 -121.10 162.77 -23.95
C GLN A 338 -121.67 163.55 -25.15
N LYS A 339 -122.10 162.87 -26.22
CA LYS A 339 -122.58 163.52 -27.45
C LYS A 339 -124.10 163.75 -27.49
N GLU A 340 -124.88 163.13 -26.59
CA GLU A 340 -126.35 163.19 -26.60
C GLU A 340 -126.96 164.11 -25.51
N ALA A 341 -126.14 164.83 -24.72
CA ALA A 341 -126.60 165.73 -23.65
C ALA A 341 -126.68 167.23 -24.01
N GLU A 342 -126.22 167.66 -25.18
CA GLU A 342 -126.25 169.07 -25.62
C GLU A 342 -127.18 169.27 -26.84
N GLY A 343 -128.44 169.66 -26.62
CA GLY A 343 -129.24 170.29 -27.68
C GLY A 343 -130.74 170.00 -27.73
N LYS A 344 -131.54 170.58 -26.81
CA LYS A 344 -132.96 170.91 -27.05
C LYS A 344 -133.07 172.38 -27.50
N GLY A 345 -133.63 172.64 -28.68
CA GLY A 345 -133.99 173.99 -29.14
C GLY A 345 -134.68 174.10 -30.52
N LYS A 346 -136.04 174.05 -30.52
CA LYS A 346 -137.06 174.33 -31.57
C LYS A 346 -137.37 173.29 -32.67
N GLY A 347 -138.64 172.82 -32.69
CA GLY A 347 -139.45 172.79 -33.93
C GLY A 347 -140.22 171.52 -34.37
N LYS A 348 -141.38 171.23 -33.75
CA LYS A 348 -142.67 170.67 -34.27
C LYS A 348 -142.74 169.86 -35.61
N GLY A 349 -143.32 168.63 -35.58
CA GLY A 349 -143.95 168.03 -36.78
C GLY A 349 -144.19 166.50 -36.86
N LYS A 350 -145.26 166.01 -36.21
CA LYS A 350 -146.18 164.86 -36.50
C LYS A 350 -145.84 163.80 -37.60
N GLY A 351 -145.92 162.50 -37.24
CA GLY A 351 -146.21 161.39 -38.18
C GLY A 351 -146.00 159.96 -37.63
N LYS A 352 -147.07 159.13 -37.66
CA LYS A 352 -147.23 157.67 -37.39
C LYS A 352 -146.03 156.78 -37.78
N GLY A 353 -145.79 155.58 -37.24
CA GLY A 353 -146.54 154.67 -36.36
C GLY A 353 -146.00 153.23 -36.57
N LYS A 354 -146.19 152.37 -35.55
CA LYS A 354 -145.75 150.96 -35.40
C LYS A 354 -144.27 150.69 -35.17
#